data_AF-A0A7U9RYX1-F1
#
_entry.id   AF-A0A7U9RYX1-F1
#
_cell.length_a   1.000
_cell.length_b   1.000
_cell.length_c   1.000
_cell.angle_alpha   90.00
_cell.angle_beta   90.00
_cell.angle_gamma   90.00
#
_symmetry.space_group_name_H-M   'P 1'
#
loop_
_entity.id
_entity.type
_entity.pdbx_description
1 polymer ?
#
loop_
_entity_poly.entity_id
_entity_poly.type
_entity_poly.pdbx_seq_one_letter_code
_entity_poly.pdbx_strand_id
1 'polypeptide(L)' 'MASILVGSLKRLYAAGRVTKEQLTERVEKGTITEADYQEITGEAYGE' A
#
# COMPACT_ATOMS: atom_id res chain seq x y z
N MET A 1 -11.82 6.17 5.74
CA MET A 1 -11.20 5.91 7.07
C MET A 1 -9.96 5.09 6.80
N ALA A 2 -8.76 5.67 6.92
CA ALA A 2 -7.54 4.89 6.77
C ALA A 2 -7.50 3.83 7.87
N SER A 3 -7.43 2.55 7.50
CA SER A 3 -7.36 1.47 8.47
C SER A 3 -6.00 1.48 9.19
N ILE A 4 -5.93 0.92 10.40
CA ILE A 4 -4.66 0.77 11.13
C ILE A 4 -3.61 0.05 10.27
N LEU A 5 -4.05 -0.86 9.40
CA LEU A 5 -3.22 -1.58 8.44
C LEU A 5 -2.56 -0.63 7.43
N VAL A 6 -3.32 0.23 6.77
CA VAL A 6 -2.82 1.18 5.76
C VAL A 6 -1.79 2.12 6.36
N GLY A 7 -2.07 2.66 7.56
CA GLY A 7 -1.11 3.50 8.28
C GLY A 7 0.18 2.75 8.66
N SER A 8 0.10 1.46 8.99
CA SER A 8 1.27 0.62 9.25
C SER A 8 2.09 0.37 7.99
N LEU A 9 1.42 -0.01 6.89
CA LEU A 9 2.06 -0.25 5.60
C LEU A 9 2.75 1.00 5.06
N LYS A 10 2.14 2.18 5.22
CA LYS A 10 2.76 3.47 4.87
C LYS A 10 4.07 3.72 5.61
N ARG A 11 4.11 3.45 6.93
CA ARG A 11 5.36 3.56 7.70
C ARG A 11 6.40 2.52 7.27
N LEU A 12 5.97 1.29 6.98
CA LEU A 12 6.86 0.22 6.53
C LEU A 12 7.43 0.48 5.13
N TYR A 13 6.61 1.02 4.22
CA TYR A 13 7.02 1.44 2.88
C TYR A 13 8.02 2.60 2.95
N ALA A 14 7.72 3.64 3.76
CA ALA A 14 8.65 4.75 4.00
C ALA A 14 9.97 4.30 4.63
N ALA A 15 9.97 3.22 5.42
CA ALA A 15 11.17 2.61 5.99
C ALA A 15 11.88 1.64 5.04
N GLY A 16 11.41 1.44 3.80
CA GLY A 16 11.97 0.50 2.83
C GLY A 16 11.79 -0.98 3.18
N ARG A 17 10.93 -1.29 4.15
CA ARG A 17 10.66 -2.67 4.62
C ARG A 17 9.58 -3.38 3.82
N VAL A 18 8.78 -2.61 3.08
CA VAL A 18 7.76 -3.10 2.17
C VAL A 18 8.02 -2.47 0.81
N THR A 19 8.04 -3.28 -0.25
CA THR A 19 8.23 -2.80 -1.61
C THR A 19 6.90 -2.50 -2.30
N LYS A 20 6.97 -1.85 -3.47
CA LYS A 20 5.78 -1.63 -4.30
C LYS A 20 5.18 -2.96 -4.74
N GLU A 21 5.98 -3.94 -5.19
CA GLU A 21 5.44 -5.24 -5.62
C GLU A 21 4.66 -5.95 -4.51
N GLN A 22 5.15 -5.87 -3.27
CA GLN A 22 4.46 -6.42 -2.11
C GLN A 22 3.16 -5.68 -1.75
N LEU A 23 3.03 -4.41 -2.13
CA LEU A 23 1.77 -3.68 -2.00
C LEU A 23 0.83 -4.06 -3.14
N THR A 24 1.35 -4.22 -4.36
CA THR A 24 0.58 -4.68 -5.53
C THR A 24 -0.04 -6.05 -5.27
N GLU A 25 0.71 -7.03 -4.78
CA GLU A 25 0.17 -8.34 -4.40
C GLU A 25 -0.94 -8.25 -3.35
N ARG A 26 -0.87 -7.27 -2.44
CA ARG A 26 -1.90 -7.08 -1.41
C ARG A 26 -3.17 -6.45 -1.98
N VAL A 27 -3.05 -5.62 -3.02
CA VAL A 27 -4.19 -5.13 -3.81
C VAL A 27 -4.84 -6.31 -4.54
N GLU A 28 -4.05 -7.13 -5.24
CA GLU A 28 -4.54 -8.33 -5.95
C GLU A 28 -5.24 -9.32 -5.01
N LYS A 29 -4.70 -9.49 -3.79
CA LYS A 29 -5.31 -10.33 -2.74
C LYS A 29 -6.52 -9.68 -2.06
N GLY A 30 -6.84 -8.42 -2.38
CA GLY A 30 -7.94 -7.67 -1.76
C GLY A 30 -7.72 -7.28 -0.31
N THR A 31 -6.48 -7.34 0.17
CA THR A 31 -6.10 -6.96 1.54
C THR A 31 -6.09 -5.44 1.73
N ILE A 32 -5.78 -4.72 0.65
CA ILE A 32 -5.86 -3.25 0.55
C ILE A 32 -6.50 -2.90 -0.79
N THR A 33 -7.03 -1.69 -0.92
CA THR A 33 -7.60 -1.20 -2.18
C THR A 33 -6.57 -0.44 -3.02
N GLU A 34 -6.89 -0.14 -4.28
CA GLU A 34 -6.06 0.73 -5.14
C GLU A 34 -5.90 2.14 -4.54
N ALA A 35 -6.94 2.65 -3.88
CA ALA A 35 -6.88 3.92 -3.16
C ALA A 35 -5.91 3.86 -1.97
N ASP A 36 -5.90 2.75 -1.24
CA ASP A 36 -4.95 2.53 -0.15
C ASP A 36 -3.52 2.40 -0.67
N TYR A 37 -3.32 1.72 -1.81
CA TYR A 37 -2.02 1.66 -2.49
C TYR A 37 -1.51 3.05 -2.79
N GLN A 38 -2.33 3.89 -3.42
CA GLN A 38 -1.97 5.28 -3.71
C GLN A 38 -1.71 6.10 -2.45
N GLU A 39 -2.46 5.88 -1.37
CA GLU A 39 -2.21 6.55 -0.09
C GLU A 39 -0.85 6.17 0.52
N ILE A 40 -0.42 4.91 0.32
CA ILE A 40 0.84 4.37 0.83
C ILE A 40 2.04 4.82 -0.03
N THR A 41 1.94 4.65 -1.35
CA THR A 41 3.05 4.86 -2.29
C THR A 41 3.13 6.27 -2.84
N GLY A 42 2.00 7.00 -2.88
CA GLY A 42 1.86 8.28 -3.57
C GLY A 42 1.63 8.15 -5.09
N GLU A 43 1.57 6.93 -5.63
CA GLU A 43 1.42 6.65 -7.06
C GLU A 43 0.11 5.93 -7.36
N ALA A 44 -0.45 6.15 -8.54
CA ALA A 44 -1.63 5.41 -8.98
C ALA A 44 -1.28 3.92 -9.13
N TYR A 45 -2.22 3.05 -8.75
CA TYR A 45 -2.07 1.62 -8.98
C TYR A 45 -2.15 1.33 -10.49
N GLY A 46 -1.11 0.72 -11.06
CA GLY A 46 -1.07 0.31 -12.47
C GLY A 46 -0.42 1.30 -13.45
N GLU A 47 0.19 2.39 -12.97
CA GLU A 47 1.08 3.28 -13.76
C GLU A 47 2.56 2.87 -13.70
#